data_AF-A0A4P6MLV1-F1
#
_entry.id   AF-A0A4P6MLV1-F1
#
_cell.length_a   1.000
_cell.length_b   1.000
_cell.length_c   1.000
_cell.angle_alpha   90.00
_cell.angle_beta   90.00
_cell.angle_gamma   90.00
#
_symmetry.space_group_name_H-M   'P 1'
#
loop_
_entity.id
_entity.type
_entity.pdbx_description
1 polymer ?
#
loop_
_entity_poly.entity_id
_entity_poly.type
_entity_poly.pdbx_seq_one_letter_code
_entity_poly.pdbx_strand_id
1 'polypeptide(L)'
;MIKTLKTMLSTVLLSAGGVVAHAAPWTLDGEASRIVYGTIKQNAVGEVNVFEALAGSVTEDGAVSISIDLAAVETYIDIRNERMIKHVFRNVPSAELTAQIDMADLMALPVGATTDVFIEGDLSFIGVDLPIETEAFVARLSETQVLVTSNDMIFLGTEEAGVDEGVTVLQDIAELNGITRTVPVTFRFVFSAEGDVPVAAELAESDVTLASVAGDPDAGRRVFRQCSACHVLDEGVNRVGPSLHGIFGATAGQVEGFRYSDVMAESGIVWDQETLSEFLANPRDVLPGNRMAFRGIRDEEDLQDLMAYLIQELEG
;
A
#
# COMPACT_ATOMS: atom_id res chain seq x y z
N MET A 1 -16.90 43.58 75.11
CA MET A 1 -16.64 43.51 73.65
C MET A 1 -16.17 42.10 73.32
N ILE A 2 -17.09 41.20 72.96
CA ILE A 2 -16.76 39.84 72.51
C ILE A 2 -17.62 39.59 71.26
N LYS A 3 -16.96 39.41 70.12
CA LYS A 3 -17.54 39.14 68.79
C LYS A 3 -17.98 37.68 68.73
N THR A 4 -19.21 37.42 68.29
CA THR A 4 -19.71 36.08 67.98
C THR A 4 -19.48 35.79 66.49
N LEU A 5 -18.70 34.74 66.22
CA LEU A 5 -18.33 34.28 64.88
C LEU A 5 -19.43 33.33 64.36
N LYS A 6 -20.01 33.64 63.19
CA LYS A 6 -20.92 32.75 62.45
C LYS A 6 -20.10 31.73 61.68
N THR A 7 -20.29 30.44 61.98
CA THR A 7 -19.73 29.34 61.20
C THR A 7 -20.76 28.92 60.13
N MET A 8 -20.47 29.21 58.86
CA MET A 8 -21.19 28.67 57.71
C MET A 8 -20.71 27.24 57.45
N LEU A 9 -21.61 26.27 57.49
CA LEU A 9 -21.35 24.89 57.10
C LEU A 9 -21.72 24.75 55.61
N SER A 10 -20.72 24.68 54.73
CA SER A 10 -20.91 24.36 53.32
C SER A 10 -20.91 22.86 53.14
N THR A 11 -22.04 22.29 52.71
CA THR A 11 -22.15 20.90 52.27
C THR A 11 -21.63 20.81 50.84
N VAL A 12 -20.47 20.21 50.64
CA VAL A 12 -19.95 19.87 49.31
C VAL A 12 -20.64 18.58 48.87
N LEU A 13 -21.53 18.67 47.87
CA LEU A 13 -22.01 17.51 47.13
C LEU A 13 -20.88 17.06 46.19
N LEU A 14 -20.32 15.87 46.45
CA LEU A 14 -19.38 15.21 45.56
C LEU A 14 -20.18 14.48 44.47
N SER A 15 -20.37 15.12 43.32
CA SER A 15 -20.92 14.46 42.13
C SER A 15 -19.85 13.52 41.57
N ALA A 16 -20.02 12.21 41.76
CA ALA A 16 -19.28 11.19 41.04
C ALA A 16 -19.68 11.27 39.56
N GLY A 17 -18.92 12.04 38.77
CA GLY A 17 -18.98 11.96 37.32
C GLY A 17 -18.46 10.60 36.90
N GLY A 18 -19.36 9.72 36.44
CA GLY A 18 -18.96 8.51 35.75
C GLY A 18 -18.16 8.90 34.52
N VAL A 19 -16.90 8.48 34.44
CA VAL A 19 -16.16 8.50 33.19
C VAL A 19 -16.83 7.46 32.31
N VAL A 20 -17.62 7.92 31.33
CA VAL A 20 -18.07 7.06 30.25
C VAL A 20 -16.80 6.74 29.45
N ALA A 21 -16.31 5.51 29.58
CA ALA A 21 -15.28 5.01 28.70
C ALA A 21 -15.87 5.03 27.28
N HIS A 22 -15.43 5.97 26.47
CA HIS A 22 -15.74 5.97 25.04
C HIS A 22 -14.91 4.85 24.43
N ALA A 23 -15.55 3.97 23.66
CA ALA A 23 -14.85 3.04 22.80
C ALA A 23 -13.95 3.85 21.85
N ALA A 24 -12.72 3.38 21.69
CA ALA A 24 -11.77 4.06 20.84
C ALA A 24 -12.25 4.08 19.37
N PRO A 25 -11.96 5.14 18.61
CA PRO A 25 -12.28 5.19 17.19
C PRO A 25 -11.57 4.02 16.47
N TRP A 26 -12.26 3.44 15.48
CA TRP A 26 -11.61 2.48 14.59
C TRP A 26 -10.67 3.23 13.68
N THR A 27 -9.48 2.69 13.44
CA THR A 27 -8.44 3.29 12.61
C THR A 27 -8.14 2.37 11.44
N LEU A 28 -7.94 2.95 10.26
CA LEU A 28 -7.56 2.21 9.07
C LEU A 28 -6.09 1.76 9.18
N ASP A 29 -5.86 0.46 8.98
CA ASP A 29 -4.54 -0.12 8.80
C ASP A 29 -4.09 0.18 7.37
N GLY A 30 -3.19 1.15 7.21
CA GLY A 30 -2.73 1.62 5.90
C GLY A 30 -1.99 0.55 5.09
N GLU A 31 -1.23 -0.33 5.75
CA GLU A 31 -0.42 -1.37 5.11
C GLU A 31 -1.29 -2.54 4.62
N ALA A 32 -2.31 -2.90 5.40
CA ALA A 32 -3.28 -3.92 5.01
C ALA A 32 -4.35 -3.40 4.03
N SER A 33 -4.47 -2.08 3.90
CA SER A 33 -5.44 -1.40 3.03
C SER A 33 -4.87 -1.04 1.66
N ARG A 34 -5.75 -0.88 0.67
CA ARG A 34 -5.38 -0.43 -0.68
C ARG A 34 -6.57 0.10 -1.46
N ILE A 35 -6.31 1.07 -2.31
CA ILE A 35 -7.20 1.47 -3.41
C ILE A 35 -6.51 1.09 -4.71
N VAL A 36 -7.24 0.42 -5.59
CA VAL A 36 -6.73 -0.07 -6.87
C VAL A 36 -7.58 0.51 -7.99
N TYR A 37 -6.95 1.09 -9.01
CA TYR A 37 -7.64 1.61 -10.17
C TYR A 37 -7.04 1.11 -11.49
N GLY A 38 -7.92 0.84 -12.44
CA GLY A 38 -7.54 0.34 -13.77
C GLY A 38 -7.49 1.46 -14.81
N THR A 39 -6.54 1.38 -15.73
CA THR A 39 -6.51 2.26 -16.92
C THR A 39 -6.31 1.43 -18.18
N ILE A 40 -6.82 1.89 -19.32
CA ILE A 40 -6.55 1.29 -20.62
C ILE A 40 -5.87 2.32 -21.50
N LYS A 41 -4.71 1.98 -22.06
CA LYS A 41 -3.98 2.80 -23.03
C LYS A 41 -3.87 2.13 -24.39
N GLN A 42 -3.55 2.91 -25.42
CA GLN A 42 -3.46 2.42 -26.81
C GLN A 42 -4.73 1.67 -27.24
N ASN A 43 -5.87 2.03 -26.64
CA ASN A 43 -7.17 1.42 -26.84
C ASN A 43 -7.28 -0.08 -26.48
N ALA A 44 -6.23 -0.72 -25.95
CA ALA A 44 -6.21 -2.18 -25.73
C ALA A 44 -5.33 -2.67 -24.57
N VAL A 45 -4.43 -1.84 -24.04
CA VAL A 45 -3.47 -2.26 -23.01
C VAL A 45 -4.01 -1.86 -21.65
N GLY A 46 -4.52 -2.84 -20.89
CA GLY A 46 -4.97 -2.66 -19.52
C GLY A 46 -3.79 -2.57 -18.54
N GLU A 47 -3.93 -1.70 -17.54
CA GLU A 47 -2.95 -1.45 -16.49
C GLU A 47 -3.67 -1.36 -15.15
N VAL A 48 -2.98 -1.80 -14.09
CA VAL A 48 -3.45 -1.74 -12.71
C VAL A 48 -2.51 -0.82 -11.95
N ASN A 49 -3.09 0.14 -11.25
CA ASN A 49 -2.38 1.15 -10.48
C ASN A 49 -2.97 1.17 -9.06
N VAL A 50 -2.21 1.69 -8.10
CA VAL A 50 -2.63 1.70 -6.70
C VAL A 50 -2.31 3.03 -6.02
N PHE A 51 -2.97 3.30 -4.91
CA PHE A 51 -2.50 4.27 -3.90
C PHE A 51 -2.02 3.47 -2.69
N GLU A 52 -0.77 3.69 -2.28
CA GLU A 52 -0.13 2.88 -1.23
C GLU A 52 -0.18 3.52 0.16
N ALA A 53 -0.36 4.85 0.25
CA ALA A 53 -0.49 5.54 1.53
C ALA A 53 -1.93 5.99 1.77
N LEU A 54 -2.57 5.32 2.73
CA LEU A 54 -3.94 5.55 3.17
C LEU A 54 -3.94 5.75 4.68
N ALA A 55 -4.77 6.67 5.15
CA ALA A 55 -5.08 6.84 6.56
C ALA A 55 -6.57 7.04 6.72
N GLY A 56 -7.15 6.64 7.83
CA GLY A 56 -8.58 6.83 8.02
C GLY A 56 -9.07 6.41 9.40
N SER A 57 -10.30 6.77 9.69
CA SER A 57 -10.96 6.43 10.94
C SER A 57 -12.46 6.24 10.77
N VAL A 58 -13.05 5.53 11.73
CA VAL A 58 -14.49 5.46 11.95
C VAL A 58 -14.78 5.87 13.40
N THR A 59 -15.63 6.87 13.57
CA THR A 59 -16.06 7.31 14.89
C THR A 59 -17.06 6.32 15.51
N GLU A 60 -17.33 6.45 16.81
CA GLU A 60 -18.35 5.63 17.49
C GLU A 60 -19.74 5.77 16.85
N ASP A 61 -20.05 6.96 16.34
CA ASP A 61 -21.32 7.25 15.67
C ASP A 61 -21.34 6.77 14.21
N GLY A 62 -20.27 6.13 13.71
CA GLY A 62 -20.19 5.55 12.37
C GLY A 62 -19.77 6.52 11.26
N ALA A 63 -19.27 7.71 11.59
CA ALA A 63 -18.73 8.62 10.59
C ALA A 63 -17.36 8.12 10.13
N VAL A 64 -17.23 7.88 8.83
CA VAL A 64 -16.01 7.39 8.18
C VAL A 64 -15.27 8.56 7.53
N SER A 65 -13.94 8.61 7.69
CA SER A 65 -13.04 9.54 7.00
C SER A 65 -11.81 8.76 6.54
N ILE A 66 -11.51 8.77 5.25
CA ILE A 66 -10.32 8.13 4.67
C ILE A 66 -9.60 9.16 3.80
N SER A 67 -8.38 9.49 4.20
CA SER A 67 -7.43 10.30 3.45
C SER A 67 -6.57 9.42 2.55
N ILE A 68 -6.51 9.82 1.28
CA ILE A 68 -5.75 9.17 0.22
C ILE A 68 -4.61 10.10 -0.16
N ASP A 69 -3.36 9.70 0.08
CA ASP A 69 -2.21 10.48 -0.36
C ASP A 69 -2.03 10.32 -1.88
N LEU A 70 -2.26 11.41 -2.61
CA LEU A 70 -2.16 11.42 -4.07
C LEU A 70 -0.71 11.42 -4.56
N ALA A 71 0.26 11.77 -3.71
CA ALA A 71 1.68 11.63 -3.99
C ALA A 71 2.15 10.16 -3.92
N ALA A 72 1.45 9.32 -3.16
CA ALA A 72 1.72 7.88 -3.06
C ALA A 72 1.03 7.05 -4.16
N VAL A 73 0.81 7.66 -5.34
CA VAL A 73 0.32 6.95 -6.52
C VAL A 73 1.41 6.04 -7.07
N GLU A 74 1.08 4.77 -7.27
CA GLU A 74 2.00 3.79 -7.82
C GLU A 74 1.42 3.19 -9.10
N THR A 75 2.13 3.45 -10.21
CA THR A 75 1.83 2.94 -11.55
C THR A 75 2.90 1.96 -12.05
N TYR A 76 3.88 1.63 -11.22
CA TYR A 76 5.08 0.83 -11.50
C TYR A 76 5.99 1.45 -12.55
N ILE A 77 5.89 2.76 -12.74
CA ILE A 77 6.70 3.57 -13.66
C ILE A 77 6.92 4.93 -13.00
N ASP A 78 8.10 5.17 -12.43
CA ASP A 78 8.40 6.34 -11.59
C ASP A 78 8.10 7.66 -12.30
N ILE A 79 8.55 7.78 -13.55
CA ILE A 79 8.29 8.98 -14.37
C ILE A 79 6.80 9.20 -14.63
N ARG A 80 5.99 8.14 -14.63
CA ARG A 80 4.54 8.27 -14.74
C ARG A 80 3.92 8.69 -13.40
N ASN A 81 4.43 8.21 -12.27
CA ASN A 81 3.99 8.66 -10.95
C ASN A 81 4.21 10.18 -10.81
N GLU A 82 5.40 10.68 -11.14
CA GLU A 82 5.70 12.12 -11.17
C GLU A 82 4.74 12.92 -12.07
N ARG A 83 4.44 12.40 -13.26
CA ARG A 83 3.54 13.05 -14.22
C ARG A 83 2.09 13.00 -13.75
N MET A 84 1.63 11.92 -13.12
CA MET A 84 0.30 11.82 -12.50
C MET A 84 0.13 12.91 -11.44
N ILE A 85 1.07 12.99 -10.50
CA ILE A 85 1.08 13.97 -9.41
C ILE A 85 1.00 15.40 -9.99
N LYS A 86 1.86 15.69 -10.96
CA LYS A 86 1.97 17.03 -11.54
C LYS A 86 0.78 17.42 -12.41
N HIS A 87 0.35 16.55 -13.31
CA HIS A 87 -0.57 16.90 -14.39
C HIS A 87 -2.01 16.48 -14.13
N VAL A 88 -2.21 15.30 -13.53
CA VAL A 88 -3.55 14.77 -13.21
C VAL A 88 -4.01 15.33 -11.87
N PHE A 89 -3.20 15.18 -10.83
CA PHE A 89 -3.55 15.60 -9.46
C PHE A 89 -3.22 17.06 -9.16
N ARG A 90 -2.51 17.74 -10.07
CA ARG A 90 -2.14 19.17 -9.95
C ARG A 90 -1.38 19.49 -8.65
N ASN A 91 -0.63 18.54 -8.13
CA ASN A 91 0.05 18.58 -6.83
C ASN A 91 -0.90 18.82 -5.65
N VAL A 92 -2.19 18.50 -5.78
CA VAL A 92 -3.07 18.37 -4.63
C VAL A 92 -2.57 17.19 -3.80
N PRO A 93 -2.33 17.37 -2.48
CA PRO A 93 -1.65 16.36 -1.68
C PRO A 93 -2.54 15.15 -1.40
N SER A 94 -3.82 15.36 -1.16
CA SER A 94 -4.72 14.29 -0.75
C SER A 94 -6.12 14.43 -1.36
N ALA A 95 -6.80 13.31 -1.42
CA ALA A 95 -8.24 13.21 -1.60
C ALA A 95 -8.87 12.68 -0.32
N GLU A 96 -10.15 12.97 -0.09
CA GLU A 96 -10.85 12.53 1.10
C GLU A 96 -12.11 11.76 0.71
N LEU A 97 -12.26 10.54 1.23
CA LEU A 97 -13.48 9.75 1.14
C LEU A 97 -14.19 9.78 2.49
N THR A 98 -15.44 10.23 2.50
CA THR A 98 -16.30 10.21 3.69
C THR A 98 -17.51 9.31 3.46
N ALA A 99 -18.02 8.71 4.52
CA ALA A 99 -19.23 7.91 4.49
C ALA A 99 -19.87 7.86 5.88
N GLN A 100 -21.08 7.30 5.96
CA GLN A 100 -21.76 7.03 7.21
C GLN A 100 -22.15 5.56 7.25
N ILE A 101 -21.78 4.85 8.31
CA ILE A 101 -22.14 3.44 8.51
C ILE A 101 -22.97 3.23 9.78
N ASP A 102 -23.75 2.16 9.81
CA ASP A 102 -24.47 1.73 11.01
C ASP A 102 -23.55 0.87 11.89
N MET A 103 -23.02 1.47 12.96
CA MET A 103 -22.16 0.77 13.90
C MET A 103 -22.91 -0.28 14.72
N ALA A 104 -24.22 -0.15 14.92
CA ALA A 104 -24.99 -1.16 15.65
C ALA A 104 -25.09 -2.45 14.84
N ASP A 105 -25.33 -2.35 13.53
CA ASP A 105 -25.34 -3.49 12.62
C ASP A 105 -23.95 -4.13 12.50
N LEU A 106 -22.89 -3.30 12.38
CA LEU A 106 -21.52 -3.81 12.34
C LEU A 106 -21.14 -4.55 13.62
N MET A 107 -21.48 -4.02 14.80
CA MET A 107 -21.17 -4.64 16.09
C MET A 107 -22.05 -5.87 16.37
N ALA A 108 -23.24 -5.95 15.76
CA ALA A 108 -24.12 -7.12 15.85
C ALA A 108 -23.63 -8.30 15.00
N LEU A 109 -22.79 -8.05 13.98
CA LEU A 109 -22.18 -9.10 13.17
C LEU A 109 -21.26 -9.97 14.06
N PRO A 110 -21.45 -11.29 14.15
CA PRO A 110 -20.56 -12.15 14.93
C PRO A 110 -19.13 -12.18 14.35
N VAL A 111 -18.13 -12.36 15.20
CA VAL A 111 -16.75 -12.62 14.73
C VAL A 111 -16.70 -13.85 13.83
N GLY A 112 -16.02 -13.73 12.70
CA GLY A 112 -15.94 -14.74 11.63
C GLY A 112 -17.14 -14.73 10.67
N ALA A 113 -18.17 -13.92 10.93
CA ALA A 113 -19.29 -13.73 10.01
C ALA A 113 -19.02 -12.63 8.98
N THR A 114 -19.82 -12.64 7.93
CA THR A 114 -19.72 -11.75 6.78
C THR A 114 -21.08 -11.19 6.43
N THR A 115 -21.11 -9.98 5.88
CA THR A 115 -22.33 -9.36 5.34
C THR A 115 -21.99 -8.45 4.17
N ASP A 116 -22.94 -8.22 3.29
CA ASP A 116 -22.87 -7.16 2.31
C ASP A 116 -23.51 -5.89 2.89
N VAL A 117 -22.92 -4.74 2.60
CA VAL A 117 -23.37 -3.43 3.06
C VAL A 117 -23.39 -2.49 1.85
N PHE A 118 -24.51 -1.81 1.65
CA PHE A 118 -24.57 -0.71 0.70
C PHE A 118 -23.97 0.53 1.35
N ILE A 119 -22.92 1.08 0.74
CA ILE A 119 -22.20 2.25 1.23
C ILE A 119 -22.51 3.43 0.33
N GLU A 120 -23.01 4.49 0.94
CA GLU A 120 -23.14 5.82 0.35
C GLU A 120 -22.10 6.73 0.99
N GLY A 121 -21.34 7.44 0.17
CA GLY A 121 -20.31 8.35 0.63
C GLY A 121 -19.98 9.43 -0.39
N ASP A 122 -19.06 10.31 -0.03
CA ASP A 122 -18.59 11.40 -0.87
C ASP A 122 -17.07 11.32 -1.01
N LEU A 123 -16.58 11.38 -2.25
CA LEU A 123 -15.17 11.52 -2.56
C LEU A 123 -14.88 12.98 -2.93
N SER A 124 -14.18 13.70 -2.05
CA SER A 124 -13.62 15.00 -2.36
C SER A 124 -12.27 14.82 -3.08
N PHE A 125 -12.27 15.11 -4.37
CA PHE A 125 -11.14 14.87 -5.27
C PHE A 125 -10.86 16.09 -6.14
N ILE A 126 -9.74 16.75 -5.84
CA ILE A 126 -9.17 17.86 -6.63
C ILE A 126 -10.18 18.99 -6.90
N GLY A 127 -10.92 19.37 -5.86
CA GLY A 127 -11.88 20.46 -5.89
C GLY A 127 -13.27 20.09 -6.42
N VAL A 128 -13.53 18.79 -6.61
CA VAL A 128 -14.85 18.25 -6.95
C VAL A 128 -15.26 17.27 -5.85
N ASP A 129 -16.52 17.32 -5.44
CA ASP A 129 -17.12 16.30 -4.57
C ASP A 129 -17.97 15.35 -5.42
N LEU A 130 -17.65 14.06 -5.36
CA LEU A 130 -18.25 13.01 -6.15
C LEU A 130 -19.05 12.07 -5.23
N PRO A 131 -20.36 11.86 -5.45
CA PRO A 131 -21.08 10.85 -4.72
C PRO A 131 -20.58 9.45 -5.12
N ILE A 132 -20.31 8.61 -4.12
CA ILE A 132 -19.88 7.23 -4.29
C ILE A 132 -20.95 6.32 -3.70
N GLU A 133 -21.45 5.41 -4.54
CA GLU A 133 -22.41 4.39 -4.16
C GLU A 133 -21.84 3.02 -4.56
N THR A 134 -21.78 2.09 -3.61
CA THR A 134 -21.24 0.75 -3.87
C THR A 134 -21.76 -0.28 -2.89
N GLU A 135 -21.82 -1.54 -3.30
CA GLU A 135 -21.98 -2.66 -2.39
C GLU A 135 -20.60 -3.16 -1.95
N ALA A 136 -20.40 -3.24 -0.64
CA ALA A 136 -19.16 -3.70 -0.04
C ALA A 136 -19.40 -4.97 0.77
N PHE A 137 -18.52 -5.94 0.59
CA PHE A 137 -18.43 -7.10 1.46
C PHE A 137 -17.65 -6.72 2.72
N VAL A 138 -18.25 -6.99 3.87
CA VAL A 138 -17.69 -6.77 5.20
C VAL A 138 -17.49 -8.11 5.89
N ALA A 139 -16.28 -8.37 6.39
CA ALA A 139 -15.97 -9.51 7.25
C ALA A 139 -15.50 -9.02 8.61
N ARG A 140 -16.11 -9.53 9.68
CA ARG A 140 -15.64 -9.27 11.04
C ARG A 140 -14.56 -10.29 11.39
N LEU A 141 -13.31 -9.84 11.43
CA LEU A 141 -12.14 -10.72 11.59
C LEU A 141 -11.88 -11.08 13.06
N SER A 142 -12.08 -10.11 13.94
CA SER A 142 -11.97 -10.26 15.40
C SER A 142 -13.02 -9.37 16.10
N GLU A 143 -12.98 -9.29 17.43
CA GLU A 143 -13.84 -8.35 18.17
C GLU A 143 -13.60 -6.88 17.77
N THR A 144 -12.42 -6.61 17.23
CA THR A 144 -11.78 -5.29 17.09
C THR A 144 -11.25 -5.05 15.68
N GLN A 145 -11.40 -6.00 14.75
CA GLN A 145 -10.88 -5.88 13.38
C GLN A 145 -11.95 -6.26 12.35
N VAL A 146 -12.05 -5.45 11.30
CA VAL A 146 -12.95 -5.66 10.18
C VAL A 146 -12.21 -5.49 8.85
N LEU A 147 -12.58 -6.31 7.87
CA LEU A 147 -12.16 -6.20 6.48
C LEU A 147 -13.35 -5.75 5.65
N VAL A 148 -13.14 -4.73 4.83
CA VAL A 148 -14.14 -4.20 3.90
C VAL A 148 -13.56 -4.25 2.49
N THR A 149 -14.29 -4.80 1.53
CA THR A 149 -13.88 -4.81 0.11
C THR A 149 -15.07 -4.42 -0.76
N SER A 150 -14.81 -3.70 -1.84
CA SER A 150 -15.85 -3.48 -2.86
C SER A 150 -16.23 -4.81 -3.51
N ASN A 151 -17.53 -5.12 -3.64
CA ASN A 151 -18.01 -6.27 -4.43
C ASN A 151 -17.94 -5.97 -5.93
N ASP A 152 -18.28 -4.74 -6.29
CA ASP A 152 -18.29 -4.26 -7.67
C ASP A 152 -17.19 -3.22 -7.93
N MET A 153 -16.92 -2.98 -9.22
CA MET A 153 -16.07 -1.86 -9.64
C MET A 153 -16.86 -0.56 -9.61
N ILE A 154 -16.29 0.45 -8.96
CA ILE A 154 -16.78 1.83 -9.04
C ILE A 154 -16.19 2.45 -10.30
N PHE A 155 -17.01 2.88 -11.25
CA PHE A 155 -16.53 3.52 -12.48
C PHE A 155 -16.56 5.04 -12.33
N LEU A 156 -15.39 5.67 -12.31
CA LEU A 156 -15.26 7.13 -12.24
C LEU A 156 -14.96 7.71 -13.62
N GLY A 157 -15.73 8.72 -14.04
CA GLY A 157 -15.44 9.49 -15.25
C GLY A 157 -14.34 10.52 -15.02
N THR A 158 -13.37 10.65 -15.92
CA THR A 158 -12.26 11.63 -15.78
C THR A 158 -12.73 13.07 -15.88
N GLU A 159 -13.79 13.33 -16.65
CA GLU A 159 -14.42 14.65 -16.77
C GLU A 159 -15.13 15.03 -15.46
N GLU A 160 -15.96 14.13 -14.94
CA GLU A 160 -16.69 14.32 -13.68
C GLU A 160 -15.71 14.51 -12.52
N ALA A 161 -14.65 13.71 -12.45
CA ALA A 161 -13.60 13.82 -11.45
C ALA A 161 -12.66 15.04 -11.66
N GLY A 162 -12.88 15.87 -12.67
CA GLY A 162 -12.11 17.09 -12.91
C GLY A 162 -10.64 16.85 -13.29
N VAL A 163 -10.31 15.68 -13.86
CA VAL A 163 -8.94 15.28 -14.22
C VAL A 163 -8.70 15.05 -15.71
N ASP A 164 -9.74 15.21 -16.54
CA ASP A 164 -9.68 14.89 -17.97
C ASP A 164 -8.55 15.62 -18.72
N GLU A 165 -8.34 16.90 -18.45
CA GLU A 165 -7.25 17.68 -19.05
C GLU A 165 -5.87 17.10 -18.69
N GLY A 166 -5.69 16.69 -17.43
CA GLY A 166 -4.46 16.07 -16.96
C GLY A 166 -4.19 14.75 -17.68
N VAL A 167 -5.24 13.93 -17.86
CA VAL A 167 -5.15 12.67 -18.62
C VAL A 167 -4.81 12.93 -20.08
N THR A 168 -5.35 13.98 -20.70
CA THR A 168 -4.97 14.42 -22.06
C THR A 168 -3.50 14.79 -22.15
N VAL A 169 -2.98 15.54 -21.17
CA VAL A 169 -1.54 15.86 -21.12
C VAL A 169 -0.68 14.59 -21.05
N LEU A 170 -1.07 13.60 -20.24
CA LEU A 170 -0.35 12.33 -20.16
C LEU A 170 -0.37 11.57 -21.50
N GLN A 171 -1.53 11.56 -22.16
CA GLN A 171 -1.69 10.94 -23.46
C GLN A 171 -0.75 11.57 -24.51
N ASP A 172 -0.68 12.90 -24.55
CA ASP A 172 0.15 13.64 -25.50
C ASP A 172 1.64 13.44 -25.22
N ILE A 173 2.08 13.56 -23.97
CA ILE A 173 3.48 13.36 -23.57
C ILE A 173 3.97 11.95 -23.90
N ALA A 174 3.08 10.95 -23.80
CA ALA A 174 3.40 9.56 -24.10
C ALA A 174 3.10 9.15 -25.55
N GLU A 175 2.67 10.09 -26.40
CA GLU A 175 2.32 9.86 -27.81
C GLU A 175 1.35 8.68 -28.01
N LEU A 176 0.33 8.59 -27.15
CA LEU A 176 -0.62 7.48 -27.13
C LEU A 176 -1.84 7.78 -28.00
N ASN A 177 -2.37 6.75 -28.68
CA ASN A 177 -3.60 6.88 -29.47
C ASN A 177 -4.86 7.11 -28.61
N GLY A 178 -4.78 6.81 -27.31
CA GLY A 178 -5.89 6.95 -26.39
C GLY A 178 -5.55 6.46 -24.99
N ILE A 179 -6.12 7.14 -24.00
CA ILE A 179 -6.25 6.68 -22.60
C ILE A 179 -7.76 6.69 -22.28
N THR A 180 -8.26 5.63 -21.64
CA THR A 180 -9.68 5.54 -21.23
C THR A 180 -10.07 6.73 -20.34
N ARG A 181 -11.30 7.21 -20.52
CA ARG A 181 -11.89 8.32 -19.75
C ARG A 181 -12.86 7.86 -18.67
N THR A 182 -12.91 6.55 -18.45
CA THR A 182 -13.65 5.91 -17.37
C THR A 182 -12.71 4.94 -16.67
N VAL A 183 -12.57 5.12 -15.36
CA VAL A 183 -11.60 4.45 -14.52
C VAL A 183 -12.33 3.51 -13.56
N PRO A 184 -12.23 2.18 -13.71
CA PRO A 184 -12.70 1.26 -12.68
C PRO A 184 -11.82 1.37 -11.45
N VAL A 185 -12.44 1.47 -10.28
CA VAL A 185 -11.81 1.54 -8.97
C VAL A 185 -12.38 0.43 -8.10
N THR A 186 -11.51 -0.20 -7.32
CA THR A 186 -11.85 -1.15 -6.27
C THR A 186 -11.05 -0.82 -5.03
N PHE A 187 -11.53 -1.22 -3.86
CA PHE A 187 -10.80 -1.01 -2.63
C PHE A 187 -10.83 -2.25 -1.75
N ARG A 188 -9.85 -2.32 -0.85
CA ARG A 188 -9.84 -3.20 0.30
C ARG A 188 -9.34 -2.39 1.49
N PHE A 189 -10.16 -2.26 2.52
CA PHE A 189 -9.81 -1.57 3.75
C PHE A 189 -9.82 -2.54 4.93
N VAL A 190 -8.86 -2.37 5.82
CA VAL A 190 -8.84 -3.04 7.11
C VAL A 190 -8.90 -1.97 8.18
N PHE A 191 -9.84 -2.10 9.11
CA PHE A 191 -9.96 -1.21 10.26
C PHE A 191 -9.78 -2.00 11.55
N SER A 192 -9.10 -1.38 12.51
CA SER A 192 -8.93 -1.89 13.87
C SER A 192 -9.34 -0.85 14.91
N ALA A 193 -10.07 -1.25 15.96
CA ALA A 193 -10.27 -0.43 17.16
C ALA A 193 -8.96 -0.31 17.96
N GLU A 194 -8.72 0.82 18.66
CA GLU A 194 -7.50 0.93 19.49
C GLU A 194 -7.44 -0.21 20.52
N GLY A 195 -6.26 -0.81 20.62
CA GLY A 195 -6.01 -2.04 21.39
C GLY A 195 -5.80 -3.28 20.53
N ASP A 196 -6.07 -3.21 19.22
CA ASP A 196 -5.89 -4.32 18.27
C ASP A 196 -5.51 -3.84 16.84
N VAL A 197 -4.75 -2.73 16.75
CA VAL A 197 -3.68 -2.75 15.75
C VAL A 197 -2.92 -4.04 16.03
N PRO A 198 -2.63 -4.92 15.05
CA PRO A 198 -1.63 -5.93 15.30
C PRO A 198 -0.40 -5.15 15.74
N VAL A 199 -0.17 -5.11 17.05
CA VAL A 199 1.15 -4.85 17.59
C VAL A 199 1.93 -5.96 16.92
N ALA A 200 2.66 -5.62 15.86
CA ALA A 200 3.76 -6.41 15.36
C ALA A 200 4.40 -6.97 16.61
N ALA A 201 4.26 -8.28 16.80
CA ALA A 201 4.41 -8.92 18.09
C ALA A 201 5.58 -8.27 18.80
N GLU A 202 5.31 -7.60 19.93
CA GLU A 202 6.33 -7.02 20.78
C GLU A 202 7.14 -8.21 21.31
N LEU A 203 8.07 -8.67 20.48
CA LEU A 203 9.20 -9.47 20.89
C LEU A 203 10.00 -8.50 21.73
N ALA A 204 9.86 -8.70 23.04
CA ALA A 204 10.70 -8.15 24.08
C ALA A 204 12.09 -7.82 23.53
N GLU A 205 12.50 -6.56 23.69
CA GLU A 205 13.85 -6.09 23.44
C GLU A 205 14.84 -7.08 24.05
N SER A 206 15.38 -7.96 23.21
CA SER A 206 16.62 -8.65 23.50
C SER A 206 17.70 -7.83 22.82
N ASP A 207 18.54 -7.20 23.64
CA ASP A 207 19.84 -6.66 23.27
C ASP A 207 20.63 -7.75 22.52
N VAL A 208 20.43 -7.81 21.22
CA VAL A 208 21.31 -8.45 20.27
C VAL A 208 21.62 -7.37 19.27
N THR A 209 22.80 -6.79 19.40
CA THR A 209 23.40 -5.96 18.36
C THR A 209 23.68 -6.86 17.14
N LEU A 210 22.64 -7.14 16.37
CA LEU A 210 22.76 -7.54 14.98
C LEU A 210 23.06 -6.25 14.22
N ALA A 211 24.18 -6.26 13.51
CA ALA A 211 24.56 -5.19 12.62
C ALA A 211 23.37 -4.84 11.73
N SER A 212 23.06 -3.55 11.64
CA SER A 212 22.09 -2.98 10.71
C SER A 212 22.19 -3.65 9.34
N VAL A 213 21.17 -4.43 8.96
CA VAL A 213 20.92 -4.63 7.53
C VAL A 213 20.48 -3.26 7.03
N ALA A 214 21.31 -2.62 6.22
CA ALA A 214 20.96 -1.35 5.59
C ALA A 214 19.84 -1.64 4.57
N GLY A 215 18.62 -1.25 4.90
CA GLY A 215 17.45 -1.32 4.02
C GLY A 215 16.15 -1.72 4.76
N ASP A 216 15.02 -1.23 4.27
CA ASP A 216 13.66 -1.59 4.67
C ASP A 216 13.15 -2.76 3.79
N PRO A 217 12.95 -3.97 4.34
CA PRO A 217 12.49 -5.11 3.56
C PRO A 217 11.05 -4.98 3.05
N ASP A 218 10.18 -4.22 3.71
CA ASP A 218 8.82 -3.96 3.23
C ASP A 218 8.85 -3.01 2.03
N ALA A 219 9.76 -2.06 2.02
CA ALA A 219 10.11 -1.28 0.84
C ALA A 219 10.74 -2.13 -0.26
N GLY A 220 11.67 -3.01 0.09
CA GLY A 220 12.31 -3.91 -0.85
C GLY A 220 11.34 -4.86 -1.53
N ARG A 221 10.30 -5.29 -0.82
CA ARG A 221 9.21 -6.09 -1.40
C ARG A 221 8.47 -5.34 -2.51
N ARG A 222 8.33 -4.01 -2.41
CA ARG A 222 7.77 -3.16 -3.48
C ARG A 222 8.69 -3.13 -4.68
N VAL A 223 9.99 -2.92 -4.46
CA VAL A 223 11.01 -2.92 -5.52
C VAL A 223 11.06 -4.28 -6.23
N PHE A 224 10.96 -5.39 -5.50
CA PHE A 224 10.97 -6.75 -6.04
C PHE A 224 9.82 -7.04 -7.01
N ARG A 225 8.72 -6.26 -6.97
CA ARG A 225 7.62 -6.42 -7.94
C ARG A 225 8.13 -6.29 -9.39
N GLN A 226 9.16 -5.49 -9.63
CA GLN A 226 9.82 -5.37 -10.94
C GLN A 226 10.46 -6.69 -11.41
N CYS A 227 10.98 -7.49 -10.47
CA CYS A 227 11.59 -8.80 -10.73
C CYS A 227 10.55 -9.92 -10.79
N SER A 228 9.45 -9.80 -10.05
CA SER A 228 8.41 -10.84 -9.90
C SER A 228 7.70 -11.24 -11.20
N ALA A 229 7.74 -10.36 -12.21
CA ALA A 229 7.22 -10.65 -13.56
C ALA A 229 8.02 -11.77 -14.26
N CYS A 230 9.30 -11.89 -13.94
CA CYS A 230 10.22 -12.81 -14.58
C CYS A 230 10.75 -13.90 -13.65
N HIS A 231 10.80 -13.63 -12.34
CA HIS A 231 11.45 -14.46 -11.35
C HIS A 231 10.48 -14.87 -10.24
N VAL A 232 10.86 -15.92 -9.51
CA VAL A 232 10.21 -16.38 -8.27
C VAL A 232 11.26 -16.74 -7.25
N LEU A 233 10.84 -16.74 -5.99
CA LEU A 233 11.67 -17.15 -4.85
C LEU A 233 11.54 -18.66 -4.56
N ASP A 234 10.56 -19.34 -5.18
CA ASP A 234 10.33 -20.78 -5.04
C ASP A 234 11.46 -21.60 -5.68
N GLU A 235 11.91 -22.65 -4.99
CA GLU A 235 12.94 -23.56 -5.47
C GLU A 235 12.53 -24.26 -6.78
N GLY A 236 13.45 -24.29 -7.75
CA GLY A 236 13.32 -25.09 -8.98
C GLY A 236 12.28 -24.58 -10.00
N VAL A 237 11.59 -23.46 -9.72
CA VAL A 237 10.60 -22.89 -10.63
C VAL A 237 11.22 -21.83 -11.52
N ASN A 238 11.53 -22.19 -12.76
CA ASN A 238 12.02 -21.26 -13.79
C ASN A 238 10.85 -20.64 -14.57
N ARG A 239 10.91 -19.33 -14.84
CA ARG A 239 9.96 -18.57 -15.66
C ARG A 239 10.69 -17.90 -16.83
N VAL A 240 10.41 -16.62 -17.10
CA VAL A 240 11.17 -15.81 -18.06
C VAL A 240 12.62 -15.66 -17.59
N GLY A 241 12.83 -15.55 -16.28
CA GLY A 241 14.11 -15.68 -15.59
C GLY A 241 14.17 -16.96 -14.74
N PRO A 242 15.36 -17.35 -14.27
CA PRO A 242 15.54 -18.48 -13.37
C PRO A 242 14.89 -18.25 -12.00
N SER A 243 14.68 -19.34 -11.25
CA SER A 243 14.42 -19.24 -9.80
C SER A 243 15.54 -18.46 -9.11
N LEU A 244 15.17 -17.64 -8.13
CA LEU A 244 16.09 -16.91 -7.25
C LEU A 244 16.32 -17.63 -5.92
N HIS A 245 15.71 -18.81 -5.74
CA HIS A 245 15.95 -19.61 -4.56
C HIS A 245 17.43 -19.95 -4.42
N GLY A 246 17.99 -19.71 -3.23
CA GLY A 246 19.41 -19.96 -2.96
C GLY A 246 20.36 -19.12 -3.83
N ILE A 247 19.94 -17.93 -4.29
CA ILE A 247 20.79 -17.07 -5.12
C ILE A 247 22.04 -16.61 -4.36
N PHE A 248 21.94 -16.31 -3.07
CA PHE A 248 23.10 -15.88 -2.27
C PHE A 248 24.11 -17.02 -2.12
N GLY A 249 25.37 -16.72 -2.45
CA GLY A 249 26.48 -17.66 -2.54
C GLY A 249 26.50 -18.50 -3.83
N ALA A 250 25.48 -18.42 -4.70
CA ALA A 250 25.46 -19.19 -5.94
C ALA A 250 26.32 -18.55 -7.02
N THR A 251 26.98 -19.38 -7.82
CA THR A 251 27.65 -18.92 -9.04
C THR A 251 26.62 -18.56 -10.11
N ALA A 252 26.80 -17.41 -10.74
CA ALA A 252 25.96 -16.91 -11.79
C ALA A 252 25.83 -17.90 -12.96
N GLY A 253 24.61 -18.01 -13.49
CA GLY A 253 24.34 -18.82 -14.68
C GLY A 253 24.28 -20.33 -14.47
N GLN A 254 24.08 -20.81 -13.24
CA GLN A 254 24.14 -22.25 -12.92
C GLN A 254 22.80 -22.89 -12.50
N VAL A 255 21.67 -22.16 -12.49
CA VAL A 255 20.38 -22.76 -12.14
C VAL A 255 19.99 -23.82 -13.17
N GLU A 256 19.71 -25.04 -12.69
CA GLU A 256 19.38 -26.18 -13.53
C GLU A 256 18.10 -25.91 -14.35
N GLY A 257 18.11 -26.33 -15.61
CA GLY A 257 16.97 -26.22 -16.50
C GLY A 257 16.71 -24.81 -17.06
N PHE A 258 17.48 -23.79 -16.68
CA PHE A 258 17.40 -22.45 -17.28
C PHE A 258 18.47 -22.21 -18.34
N ARG A 259 18.11 -21.55 -19.45
CA ARG A 259 19.04 -21.26 -20.56
C ARG A 259 19.63 -19.85 -20.45
N TYR A 260 20.79 -19.75 -19.83
CA TYR A 260 21.53 -18.49 -19.71
C TYR A 260 22.14 -18.01 -21.03
N SER A 261 22.48 -16.72 -21.08
CA SER A 261 23.43 -16.19 -22.07
C SER A 261 24.84 -16.68 -21.78
N ASP A 262 25.64 -16.89 -22.82
CA ASP A 262 27.02 -17.38 -22.69
C ASP A 262 27.82 -16.50 -21.72
N VAL A 263 27.70 -15.17 -21.84
CA VAL A 263 28.37 -14.21 -20.93
C VAL A 263 27.94 -14.33 -19.46
N MET A 264 26.72 -14.80 -19.18
CA MET A 264 26.25 -14.97 -17.80
C MET A 264 26.76 -16.29 -17.23
N ALA A 265 26.67 -17.37 -18.02
CA ALA A 265 27.15 -18.70 -17.67
C ALA A 265 28.67 -18.75 -17.46
N GLU A 266 29.43 -17.93 -18.20
CA GLU A 266 30.89 -17.88 -18.15
C GLU A 266 31.43 -16.75 -17.25
N SER A 267 30.56 -15.93 -16.65
CA SER A 267 30.97 -14.74 -15.89
C SER A 267 31.84 -15.05 -14.67
N GLY A 268 31.62 -16.21 -14.04
CA GLY A 268 32.29 -16.58 -12.79
C GLY A 268 31.87 -15.74 -11.57
N ILE A 269 30.88 -14.85 -11.72
CA ILE A 269 30.35 -14.05 -10.62
C ILE A 269 29.72 -14.98 -9.58
N VAL A 270 29.98 -14.72 -8.31
CA VAL A 270 29.29 -15.34 -7.18
C VAL A 270 28.36 -14.27 -6.63
N TRP A 271 27.07 -14.59 -6.49
CA TRP A 271 26.09 -13.64 -6.01
C TRP A 271 26.19 -13.49 -4.49
N ASP A 272 26.60 -12.31 -4.06
CA ASP A 272 26.46 -11.81 -2.71
C ASP A 272 25.72 -10.47 -2.76
N GLN A 273 25.55 -9.81 -1.62
CA GLN A 273 24.84 -8.53 -1.56
C GLN A 273 25.47 -7.47 -2.48
N GLU A 274 26.80 -7.39 -2.53
CA GLU A 274 27.53 -6.37 -3.28
C GLU A 274 27.42 -6.62 -4.79
N THR A 275 27.79 -7.83 -5.23
CA THR A 275 27.79 -8.21 -6.64
C THR A 275 26.38 -8.26 -7.24
N LEU A 276 25.38 -8.68 -6.46
CA LEU A 276 23.99 -8.67 -6.90
C LEU A 276 23.45 -7.25 -7.00
N SER A 277 23.77 -6.37 -6.04
CA SER A 277 23.41 -4.94 -6.11
C SER A 277 24.03 -4.26 -7.32
N GLU A 278 25.33 -4.47 -7.57
CA GLU A 278 26.04 -3.90 -8.73
C GLU A 278 25.40 -4.38 -10.04
N PHE A 279 25.12 -5.68 -10.16
CA PHE A 279 24.47 -6.23 -11.33
C PHE A 279 23.05 -5.69 -11.52
N LEU A 280 22.25 -5.59 -10.46
CA LEU A 280 20.88 -5.07 -10.52
C LEU A 280 20.84 -3.55 -10.74
N ALA A 281 21.88 -2.81 -10.38
CA ALA A 281 21.97 -1.39 -10.67
C ALA A 281 22.04 -1.13 -12.18
N ASN A 282 22.82 -1.93 -12.91
CA ASN A 282 22.91 -1.83 -14.37
C ASN A 282 23.42 -3.12 -15.04
N PRO A 283 22.51 -4.08 -15.32
CA PRO A 283 22.91 -5.40 -15.83
C PRO A 283 23.65 -5.35 -17.17
N ARG A 284 23.28 -4.39 -18.02
CA ARG A 284 23.82 -4.28 -19.39
C ARG A 284 25.24 -3.79 -19.41
N ASP A 285 25.62 -2.96 -18.44
CA ASP A 285 26.97 -2.44 -18.32
C ASP A 285 27.87 -3.45 -17.59
N VAL A 286 27.35 -4.13 -16.56
CA VAL A 286 28.09 -5.14 -15.80
C VAL A 286 28.38 -6.40 -16.63
N LEU A 287 27.39 -6.90 -17.38
CA LEU A 287 27.57 -8.02 -18.31
C LEU A 287 27.01 -7.69 -19.70
N PRO A 288 27.78 -6.99 -20.56
CA PRO A 288 27.35 -6.69 -21.92
C PRO A 288 27.03 -7.96 -22.71
N GLY A 289 25.84 -8.01 -23.30
CA GLY A 289 25.34 -9.18 -24.04
C GLY A 289 24.58 -10.20 -23.19
N ASN A 290 24.35 -9.92 -21.90
CA ASN A 290 23.44 -10.74 -21.10
C ASN A 290 22.01 -10.65 -21.63
N ARG A 291 21.23 -11.73 -21.46
CA ARG A 291 19.85 -11.83 -21.97
C ARG A 291 18.79 -11.23 -21.03
N MET A 292 19.15 -10.78 -19.84
CA MET A 292 18.18 -10.20 -18.91
C MET A 292 17.76 -8.82 -19.41
N ALA A 293 16.51 -8.70 -19.87
CA ALA A 293 15.96 -7.47 -20.44
C ALA A 293 15.56 -6.44 -19.37
N PHE A 294 16.38 -6.27 -18.34
CA PHE A 294 16.16 -5.35 -17.22
C PHE A 294 16.95 -4.05 -17.42
N ARG A 295 16.36 -2.91 -17.02
CA ARG A 295 16.99 -1.58 -17.19
C ARG A 295 17.93 -1.20 -16.04
N GLY A 296 17.81 -1.89 -14.92
CA GLY A 296 18.53 -1.59 -13.69
C GLY A 296 17.76 -0.69 -12.74
N ILE A 297 18.11 -0.73 -11.46
CA ILE A 297 17.58 0.11 -10.38
C ILE A 297 18.60 1.21 -10.11
N ARG A 298 18.21 2.46 -10.29
CA ARG A 298 19.16 3.60 -10.21
C ARG A 298 19.27 4.18 -8.81
N ASP A 299 18.21 4.03 -8.04
CA ASP A 299 18.16 4.51 -6.68
C ASP A 299 18.91 3.52 -5.78
N GLU A 300 19.81 4.07 -4.97
CA GLU A 300 20.67 3.27 -4.10
C GLU A 300 19.93 2.79 -2.84
N GLU A 301 18.91 3.54 -2.39
CA GLU A 301 18.02 3.15 -1.30
C GLU A 301 17.12 2.00 -1.76
N ASP A 302 16.53 2.08 -2.96
CA ASP A 302 15.74 0.97 -3.52
C ASP A 302 16.55 -0.33 -3.65
N LEU A 303 17.84 -0.22 -4.01
CA LEU A 303 18.73 -1.39 -4.07
C LEU A 303 18.99 -1.97 -2.69
N GLN A 304 19.26 -1.12 -1.69
CA GLN A 304 19.47 -1.55 -0.30
C GLN A 304 18.23 -2.24 0.26
N ASP A 305 17.07 -1.63 0.05
CA ASP A 305 15.77 -2.16 0.46
C ASP A 305 15.49 -3.49 -0.23
N LEU A 306 15.68 -3.58 -1.55
CA LEU A 306 15.55 -4.84 -2.30
C LEU A 306 16.47 -5.92 -1.75
N MET A 307 17.70 -5.57 -1.39
CA MET A 307 18.62 -6.53 -0.80
C MET A 307 18.15 -7.00 0.58
N ALA A 308 17.67 -6.10 1.42
CA ALA A 308 17.09 -6.43 2.72
C ALA A 308 15.92 -7.43 2.58
N TYR A 309 15.03 -7.18 1.62
CA TYR A 309 13.91 -8.09 1.31
C TYR A 309 14.39 -9.47 0.84
N LEU A 310 15.31 -9.52 -0.13
CA LEU A 310 15.79 -10.80 -0.66
C LEU A 310 16.53 -11.62 0.41
N ILE A 311 17.33 -10.97 1.26
CA ILE A 311 18.01 -11.64 2.38
C ILE A 311 16.97 -12.23 3.35
N GLN A 312 15.96 -11.44 3.74
CA GLN A 312 14.90 -11.90 4.64
C GLN A 312 14.15 -13.13 4.09
N GLU A 313 13.81 -13.12 2.81
CA GLU A 313 13.00 -14.19 2.21
C GLU A 313 13.79 -15.45 1.83
N LEU A 314 15.10 -15.34 1.63
CA LEU A 314 15.93 -16.43 1.10
C LEU A 314 16.95 -16.98 2.09
N GLU A 315 17.33 -16.21 3.11
CA GLU A 315 18.23 -16.65 4.20
C GLU A 315 17.50 -16.83 5.54
N GLY A 316 16.21 -16.45 5.62
CA GLY A 316 15.34 -16.59 6.80
C GLY A 316 14.75 -17.97 7.04
#